data_AF-A0A965LY27-F1
#
_entry.id   AF-A0A965LY27-F1
#
_cell.length_a   1.000
_cell.length_b   1.000
_cell.length_c   1.000
_cell.angle_alpha   90.00
_cell.angle_beta   90.00
_cell.angle_gamma   90.00
#
_symmetry.space_group_name_H-M   'P 1'
#
loop_
_entity.id
_entity.type
_entity.pdbx_description
1 polymer ?
#
loop_
_entity_poly.entity_id
_entity_poly.type
_entity_poly.pdbx_seq_one_letter_code
_entity_poly.pdbx_strand_id
1 'polypeptide(L)'
;MSSRTDRQPQAPAGSTAPAAGPAPDPELAVLREQIDTVDRQLFDLLNQRAQIVLKVGELKHRTGAPVYRPEREAQILGRLGASQGPLPGAALQSIWREVMSACRALERRLRVAYLGPPGTFSEMALLAHFGHGVEPVACPSIDEVFRTTEAGNTDFGVVPVENSTEGAVNRSLDLMLQTPLAILGETAVDVRHNLMTRSGSREGIVRVCAHPQALAQCAGWLDRNLPGVERVPVSSNAEGARLASLDATVGGIAAETAAALYGLAITDAGIQDDPSNRTRFLIVGRYRCGASGADQTSLILSVPDRAGAVHALIEPLARHGVSMKRFESRPARQGSWEYYFYIDLLGHQDDPPVAAALADIRDHAAFFKVLGSYPRALDQSAQVPPRTRPVSGE
;
A
#
# COMPACT_ATOMS: atom_id res chain seq x y z
N MET A 1 69.74 52.50 -19.53
CA MET A 1 68.83 52.56 -18.36
C MET A 1 67.62 51.67 -18.63
N SER A 2 67.59 50.48 -18.03
CA SER A 2 66.46 49.54 -17.87
C SER A 2 67.08 48.20 -17.47
N SER A 3 67.11 47.90 -16.17
CA SER A 3 66.06 47.19 -15.41
C SER A 3 66.25 45.67 -15.48
N ARG A 4 67.01 45.15 -14.52
CA ARG A 4 66.96 43.75 -14.08
C ARG A 4 66.64 43.73 -12.59
N THR A 5 65.40 43.37 -12.32
CA THR A 5 64.86 42.95 -11.04
C THR A 5 65.11 41.45 -10.95
N ASP A 6 65.86 40.97 -9.95
CA ASP A 6 65.98 39.53 -9.68
C ASP A 6 65.89 39.22 -8.17
N ARG A 7 64.70 38.71 -7.84
CA ARG A 7 64.27 37.70 -6.86
C ARG A 7 65.13 37.36 -5.63
N GLN A 8 64.49 37.48 -4.47
CA GLN A 8 64.60 36.52 -3.37
C GLN A 8 63.24 35.77 -3.20
N PRO A 9 63.25 34.49 -2.79
CA PRO A 9 62.08 33.61 -2.81
C PRO A 9 61.16 33.80 -1.59
N GLN A 10 59.85 33.97 -1.83
CA GLN A 10 58.82 33.90 -0.78
C GLN A 10 58.42 32.44 -0.52
N ALA A 11 58.52 32.03 0.74
CA ALA A 11 57.99 30.78 1.26
C ALA A 11 56.45 30.75 1.21
N PRO A 12 55.82 29.59 1.03
CA PRO A 12 54.36 29.48 0.96
C PRO A 12 53.73 29.71 2.33
N ALA A 13 52.82 30.68 2.39
CA ALA A 13 52.01 30.96 3.56
C ALA A 13 50.96 29.85 3.78
N GLY A 14 50.96 29.31 5.00
CA GLY A 14 49.74 28.95 5.74
C GLY A 14 48.86 27.84 5.15
N SER A 15 49.22 26.59 5.43
CA SER A 15 48.25 25.48 5.51
C SER A 15 47.30 25.72 6.68
N THR A 16 46.08 26.20 6.41
CA THR A 16 44.99 26.23 7.40
C THR A 16 44.44 24.82 7.56
N ALA A 17 44.77 24.18 8.68
CA ALA A 17 44.09 22.96 9.11
C ALA A 17 42.59 23.23 9.29
N PRO A 18 41.69 22.30 8.91
CA PRO A 18 40.26 22.48 9.14
C PRO A 18 40.01 22.57 10.66
N ALA A 19 39.29 23.61 11.06
CA ALA A 19 38.88 23.82 12.44
C ALA A 19 38.18 22.56 12.96
N ALA A 20 38.73 21.97 14.03
CA ALA A 20 38.09 20.88 14.74
C ALA A 20 36.68 21.32 15.17
N GLY A 21 35.67 20.54 14.79
CA GLY A 21 34.29 20.78 15.21
C GLY A 21 34.16 20.84 16.74
N PRO A 22 33.07 21.40 17.27
CA PRO A 22 32.88 21.55 18.71
C PRO A 22 33.06 20.20 19.42
N ALA A 23 33.77 20.22 20.56
CA ALA A 23 34.02 19.01 21.35
C ALA A 23 32.68 18.35 21.74
N PRO A 24 32.57 17.02 21.63
CA PRO A 24 31.32 16.32 21.92
C PRO A 24 30.92 16.53 23.38
N ASP A 25 29.65 16.90 23.58
CA ASP A 25 29.07 17.09 24.91
C ASP A 25 29.14 15.77 25.72
N PRO A 26 29.77 15.76 26.91
CA PRO A 26 29.90 14.55 27.72
C PRO A 26 28.55 13.97 28.17
N GLU A 27 27.51 14.79 28.36
CA GLU A 27 26.17 14.28 28.68
C GLU A 27 25.55 13.56 27.48
N LEU A 28 25.80 14.06 26.27
CA LEU A 28 25.37 13.39 25.03
C LEU A 28 26.05 12.04 24.84
N ALA A 29 27.33 11.92 25.23
CA ALA A 29 28.04 10.64 25.18
C ALA A 29 27.40 9.60 26.12
N VAL A 30 27.08 9.98 27.36
CA VAL A 30 26.40 9.09 28.32
C VAL A 30 25.02 8.66 27.82
N LEU A 31 24.22 9.58 27.25
CA LEU A 31 22.92 9.24 26.68
C LEU A 31 23.04 8.28 25.49
N ARG A 32 24.07 8.42 24.65
CA ARG A 32 24.34 7.49 23.54
C ARG A 32 24.68 6.09 24.04
N GLU A 33 25.49 5.96 25.09
CA GLU A 33 25.78 4.65 25.70
C GLU A 33 24.52 3.97 26.28
N GLN A 34 23.58 4.75 26.81
CA GLN A 34 22.28 4.24 27.25
C GLN A 34 21.45 3.73 26.06
N ILE A 35 21.40 4.48 24.96
CA ILE A 35 20.74 4.05 23.71
C ILE A 35 21.37 2.75 23.19
N ASP A 36 22.70 2.68 23.11
CA ASP A 36 23.42 1.47 22.65
C ASP A 36 23.13 0.25 23.52
N THR A 37 22.85 0.45 24.81
CA THR A 37 22.46 -0.63 25.72
C THR A 37 21.04 -1.11 25.43
N VAL A 38 20.09 -0.20 25.20
CA VAL A 38 18.73 -0.56 24.80
C VAL A 38 18.71 -1.23 23.43
N ASP A 39 19.49 -0.74 22.47
CA ASP A 39 19.58 -1.30 21.12
C ASP A 39 20.11 -2.73 21.13
N ARG A 40 21.10 -3.03 21.99
CA ARG A 40 21.56 -4.41 22.20
C ARG A 40 20.45 -5.31 22.75
N GLN A 41 19.66 -4.84 23.71
CA GLN A 41 18.53 -5.60 24.23
C GLN A 41 17.45 -5.83 23.15
N LEU A 42 17.15 -4.82 22.33
CA LEU A 42 16.23 -4.96 21.20
C LEU A 42 16.73 -6.00 20.20
N PHE A 43 18.02 -5.97 19.86
CA PHE A 43 18.65 -6.96 18.99
C PHE A 43 18.50 -8.39 19.54
N ASP A 44 18.80 -8.60 20.83
CA ASP A 44 18.67 -9.91 21.47
C ASP A 44 17.22 -10.41 21.49
N LEU A 45 16.26 -9.52 21.79
CA LEU A 45 14.83 -9.84 21.77
C LEU A 45 14.32 -10.17 20.37
N LEU A 46 14.79 -9.47 19.33
CA LEU A 46 14.45 -9.77 17.94
C LEU A 46 14.98 -11.15 17.52
N ASN A 47 16.21 -11.49 17.90
CA ASN A 47 16.78 -12.81 17.65
C ASN A 47 16.06 -13.91 18.42
N GLN A 48 15.73 -13.67 19.69
CA GLN A 48 14.94 -14.62 20.48
C GLN A 48 13.57 -14.87 19.83
N ARG A 49 12.90 -13.81 19.36
CA ARG A 49 11.65 -13.91 18.61
C ARG A 49 11.83 -14.75 17.34
N ALA A 50 12.87 -14.50 16.56
CA ALA A 50 13.18 -15.26 15.35
C ALA A 50 13.37 -16.77 15.65
N GLN A 51 14.07 -17.11 16.75
CA GLN A 51 14.24 -18.50 17.18
C GLN A 51 12.93 -19.18 17.56
N ILE A 52 12.01 -18.45 18.21
CA ILE A 52 10.66 -18.97 18.51
C ILE A 52 9.89 -19.21 17.21
N VAL A 53 9.99 -18.28 16.25
CA VAL A 53 9.31 -18.38 14.95
C VAL A 53 9.81 -19.58 14.15
N LEU A 54 11.11 -19.89 14.16
CA LEU A 54 11.64 -21.11 13.53
C LEU A 54 11.00 -22.38 14.10
N LYS A 55 10.91 -22.49 15.44
CA LYS A 55 10.24 -23.63 16.10
C LYS A 55 8.75 -23.71 15.75
N VAL A 56 8.09 -22.56 15.65
CA VAL A 56 6.69 -22.48 15.19
C VAL A 56 6.56 -22.94 13.74
N GLY A 57 7.49 -22.55 12.86
CA GLY A 57 7.54 -22.99 11.47
C GLY A 57 7.66 -24.51 11.34
N GLU A 58 8.55 -25.15 12.11
CA GLU A 58 8.68 -26.61 12.18
C GLU A 58 7.39 -27.30 12.62
N LEU A 59 6.69 -26.73 13.61
CA LEU A 59 5.40 -27.25 14.07
C LEU A 59 4.31 -27.08 13.00
N LYS A 60 4.25 -25.93 12.34
CA LYS A 60 3.27 -25.66 11.27
C LYS A 60 3.51 -26.58 10.08
N HIS A 61 4.76 -26.81 9.70
CA HIS A 61 5.10 -27.73 8.60
C HIS A 61 4.59 -29.15 8.88
N ARG A 62 4.72 -29.63 10.12
CA ARG A 62 4.19 -30.94 10.54
C ARG A 62 2.66 -31.01 10.61
N THR A 63 2.01 -29.91 10.98
CA THR A 63 0.55 -29.86 11.22
C THR A 63 -0.24 -29.35 10.01
N GLY A 64 0.43 -28.88 8.95
CA GLY A 64 -0.20 -28.24 7.80
C GLY A 64 -0.85 -26.89 8.10
N ALA A 65 -0.52 -26.26 9.23
CA ALA A 65 -1.14 -25.00 9.62
C ALA A 65 -0.68 -23.83 8.71
N PRO A 66 -1.55 -22.83 8.47
CA PRO A 66 -1.22 -21.71 7.61
C PRO A 66 -0.07 -20.86 8.19
N VAL A 67 0.86 -20.48 7.31
CA VAL A 67 2.01 -19.62 7.67
C VAL A 67 1.53 -18.20 8.00
N TYR A 68 0.58 -17.69 7.22
CA TYR A 68 0.01 -16.34 7.36
C TYR A 68 -1.41 -16.39 7.92
N ARG A 69 -1.67 -15.60 8.98
CA ARG A 69 -2.97 -15.47 9.64
C ARG A 69 -3.29 -13.99 9.86
N PRO A 70 -4.01 -13.34 8.94
CA PRO A 70 -4.32 -11.91 8.99
C PRO A 70 -4.94 -11.48 10.32
N GLU A 71 -5.85 -12.30 10.85
CA GLU A 71 -6.57 -12.03 12.09
C GLU A 71 -5.63 -11.91 13.30
N ARG A 72 -4.55 -12.70 13.33
CA ARG A 72 -3.57 -12.67 14.42
C ARG A 72 -2.69 -11.44 14.34
N GLU A 73 -2.26 -11.06 13.14
CA GLU A 73 -1.46 -9.85 12.94
C GLU A 73 -2.27 -8.60 13.28
N ALA A 74 -3.54 -8.53 12.84
CA ALA A 74 -4.44 -7.42 13.15
C ALA A 74 -4.63 -7.22 14.66
N GLN A 75 -4.82 -8.30 15.41
CA GLN A 75 -4.92 -8.24 16.88
C GLN A 75 -3.66 -7.67 17.54
N ILE A 76 -2.47 -8.02 17.04
CA ILE A 76 -1.19 -7.52 17.57
C ILE A 76 -1.06 -6.03 17.22
N LEU A 77 -1.29 -5.65 15.97
CA LEU A 77 -1.20 -4.26 15.51
C LEU A 77 -2.22 -3.35 16.21
N GLY A 78 -3.43 -3.85 16.48
CA GLY A 78 -4.45 -3.13 17.23
C GLY A 78 -4.00 -2.77 18.64
N ARG A 79 -3.33 -3.70 19.35
CA ARG A 79 -2.76 -3.44 20.69
C ARG A 79 -1.66 -2.39 20.65
N LEU A 80 -0.80 -2.43 19.63
CA LEU A 80 0.28 -1.45 19.45
C LEU A 80 -0.24 -0.05 19.11
N GLY A 81 -1.36 0.03 18.37
CA GLY A 81 -2.02 1.29 18.04
C GLY A 81 -2.52 2.06 19.26
N ALA A 82 -2.86 1.36 20.35
CA ALA A 82 -3.32 1.94 21.60
C ALA A 82 -2.17 2.35 22.56
N SER A 83 -0.92 2.33 22.09
CA SER A 83 0.24 2.73 22.89
C SER A 83 0.15 4.18 23.35
N GLN A 84 0.46 4.42 24.64
CA GLN A 84 0.60 5.76 25.23
C GLN A 84 2.09 6.17 25.40
N GLY A 85 3.00 5.39 24.82
CA GLY A 85 4.43 5.67 24.88
C GLY A 85 4.84 6.86 24.00
N PRO A 86 6.13 7.27 24.06
CA PRO A 86 6.65 8.39 23.26
C PRO A 86 6.65 8.09 21.75
N LEU A 87 6.65 6.81 21.36
CA LEU A 87 6.48 6.42 19.96
C LEU A 87 4.99 6.39 19.60
N PRO A 88 4.56 7.13 18.57
CA PRO A 88 3.18 7.07 18.08
C PRO A 88 2.78 5.64 17.69
N GLY A 89 1.54 5.26 17.99
CA GLY A 89 1.04 3.91 17.67
C GLY A 89 1.20 3.52 16.20
N ALA A 90 1.05 4.47 15.28
CA ALA A 90 1.26 4.25 13.85
C ALA A 90 2.73 3.89 13.51
N ALA A 91 3.70 4.52 14.16
CA ALA A 91 5.12 4.20 13.96
C ALA A 91 5.44 2.79 14.50
N LEU A 92 4.90 2.44 15.67
CA LEU A 92 5.03 1.09 16.23
C LEU A 92 4.42 0.02 15.32
N GLN A 93 3.27 0.29 14.72
CA GLN A 93 2.64 -0.63 13.77
C GLN A 93 3.52 -0.87 12.54
N SER A 94 4.14 0.17 11.97
CA SER A 94 5.05 0.03 10.83
C SER A 94 6.29 -0.79 11.18
N ILE A 95 6.94 -0.49 12.32
CA ILE A 95 8.10 -1.26 12.80
C ILE A 95 7.71 -2.73 12.99
N TRP A 96 6.59 -2.99 13.68
CA TRP A 96 6.18 -4.34 14.00
C TRP A 96 5.75 -5.13 12.76
N ARG A 97 5.17 -4.46 11.74
CA ARG A 97 4.85 -5.10 10.46
C ARG A 97 6.10 -5.62 9.77
N GLU A 98 7.19 -4.84 9.74
CA GLU A 98 8.46 -5.31 9.18
C GLU A 98 9.10 -6.43 10.01
N VAL A 99 9.05 -6.35 11.34
CA VAL A 99 9.51 -7.45 12.22
C VAL A 99 8.69 -8.73 12.00
N MET A 100 7.37 -8.62 11.84
CA MET A 100 6.51 -9.76 11.51
C MET A 100 6.83 -10.31 10.11
N SER A 101 7.01 -9.43 9.12
CA SER A 101 7.36 -9.78 7.75
C SER A 101 8.69 -10.54 7.67
N ALA A 102 9.75 -10.00 8.29
CA ALA A 102 11.08 -10.59 8.32
C ALA A 102 11.07 -11.97 8.99
N CYS A 103 10.41 -12.12 10.13
CA CYS A 103 10.35 -13.44 10.78
C CYS A 103 9.47 -14.43 10.04
N ARG A 104 8.37 -14.00 9.41
CA ARG A 104 7.54 -14.89 8.58
C ARG A 104 8.33 -15.42 7.38
N ALA A 105 9.22 -14.59 6.81
CA ALA A 105 10.13 -15.00 5.74
C ALA A 105 11.12 -16.12 6.17
N LEU A 106 11.39 -16.27 7.48
CA LEU A 106 12.19 -17.38 8.00
C LEU A 106 11.44 -18.71 7.98
N GLU A 107 10.10 -18.70 8.13
CA GLU A 107 9.28 -19.90 8.01
C GLU A 107 9.15 -20.30 6.54
N ARG A 108 8.72 -19.35 5.70
CA ARG A 108 8.58 -19.48 4.25
C ARG A 108 8.36 -18.10 3.63
N ARG A 109 9.07 -17.79 2.55
CA ARG A 109 8.75 -16.60 1.74
C ARG A 109 7.41 -16.81 1.04
N LEU A 110 6.47 -15.92 1.33
CA LEU A 110 5.17 -15.91 0.66
C LEU A 110 5.32 -15.30 -0.73
N ARG A 111 4.67 -15.92 -1.71
CA ARG A 111 4.61 -15.41 -3.08
C ARG A 111 3.31 -14.66 -3.26
N VAL A 112 3.37 -13.37 -3.59
CA VAL A 112 2.19 -12.50 -3.66
C VAL A 112 2.08 -11.90 -5.05
N ALA A 113 1.01 -12.24 -5.77
CA ALA A 113 0.71 -11.72 -7.09
C ALA A 113 0.15 -10.29 -7.01
N TYR A 114 0.50 -9.43 -7.98
CA TYR A 114 -0.06 -8.10 -8.11
C TYR A 114 -0.11 -7.66 -9.57
N LEU A 115 -0.93 -6.64 -9.87
CA LEU A 115 -0.95 -6.03 -11.21
C LEU A 115 0.33 -5.20 -11.42
N GLY A 116 1.25 -5.76 -12.19
CA GLY A 116 2.53 -5.18 -12.53
C GLY A 116 2.46 -4.07 -13.58
N PRO A 117 3.61 -3.60 -14.08
CA PRO A 117 4.98 -4.03 -13.75
C PRO A 117 5.48 -3.49 -12.39
N PRO A 118 6.73 -3.78 -11.97
CA PRO A 118 7.31 -3.20 -10.75
C PRO A 118 7.33 -1.65 -10.77
N GLY A 119 7.07 -1.04 -9.62
CA GLY A 119 6.90 0.40 -9.43
C GLY A 119 5.45 0.90 -9.53
N THR A 120 4.46 0.00 -9.61
CA THR A 120 3.03 0.39 -9.61
C THR A 120 2.49 0.60 -8.19
N PHE A 121 1.35 1.28 -8.08
CA PHE A 121 0.61 1.41 -6.82
C PHE A 121 0.15 0.04 -6.27
N SER A 122 -0.05 -0.96 -7.12
CA SER A 122 -0.37 -2.33 -6.71
C SER A 122 0.78 -2.99 -5.96
N GLU A 123 2.03 -2.76 -6.39
CA GLU A 123 3.22 -3.23 -5.66
C GLU A 123 3.35 -2.51 -4.32
N MET A 124 3.11 -1.20 -4.29
CA MET A 124 3.08 -0.44 -3.03
C MET A 124 2.04 -0.99 -2.06
N ALA A 125 0.84 -1.32 -2.54
CA ALA A 125 -0.21 -1.91 -1.71
C ALA A 125 0.20 -3.26 -1.13
N LEU A 126 0.85 -4.10 -1.95
CA LEU A 126 1.42 -5.38 -1.54
C LEU A 126 2.45 -5.19 -0.43
N LEU A 127 3.44 -4.32 -0.63
CA LEU A 127 4.50 -4.07 0.35
C LEU A 127 3.95 -3.41 1.63
N ALA A 128 2.99 -2.49 1.51
CA ALA A 128 2.37 -1.85 2.66
C ALA A 128 1.61 -2.85 3.55
N HIS A 129 1.01 -3.88 2.95
CA HIS A 129 0.26 -4.91 3.67
C HIS A 129 1.16 -6.02 4.24
N PHE A 130 2.05 -6.57 3.41
CA PHE A 130 2.87 -7.74 3.78
C PHE A 130 4.25 -7.40 4.33
N GLY A 131 4.74 -6.17 4.15
CA GLY A 131 6.15 -5.81 4.39
C GLY A 131 7.10 -6.41 3.34
N HIS A 132 8.40 -6.24 3.54
CA HIS A 132 9.41 -6.56 2.51
C HIS A 132 9.89 -8.02 2.51
N GLY A 133 9.45 -8.85 3.46
CA GLY A 133 9.81 -10.27 3.57
C GLY A 133 9.10 -11.22 2.61
N VAL A 134 8.46 -10.72 1.56
CA VAL A 134 7.69 -11.52 0.58
C VAL A 134 8.35 -11.51 -0.80
N GLU A 135 7.98 -12.47 -1.64
CA GLU A 135 8.35 -12.50 -3.06
C GLU A 135 7.20 -11.87 -3.88
N PRO A 136 7.34 -10.64 -4.37
CA PRO A 136 6.35 -10.01 -5.22
C PRO A 136 6.39 -10.64 -6.62
N VAL A 137 5.22 -11.03 -7.14
CA VAL A 137 5.06 -11.65 -8.46
C VAL A 137 4.25 -10.69 -9.35
N ALA A 138 4.92 -10.01 -10.27
CA ALA A 138 4.28 -9.08 -11.19
C ALA A 138 3.48 -9.84 -12.26
N CYS A 139 2.18 -9.54 -12.37
CA CYS A 139 1.29 -10.09 -13.37
C CYS A 139 0.90 -9.03 -14.41
N PRO A 140 0.76 -9.39 -15.70
CA PRO A 140 0.42 -8.45 -16.78
C PRO A 140 -1.05 -7.98 -16.74
N SER A 141 -1.92 -8.66 -16.01
CA SER A 141 -3.34 -8.32 -15.91
C SER A 141 -3.94 -8.77 -14.58
N ILE A 142 -5.09 -8.19 -14.21
CA ILE A 142 -5.86 -8.57 -13.01
C ILE A 142 -6.31 -10.03 -13.12
N ASP A 143 -6.74 -10.45 -14.31
CA ASP A 143 -7.06 -11.84 -14.63
C ASP A 143 -5.94 -12.81 -14.24
N GLU A 144 -4.69 -12.46 -14.58
CA GLU A 144 -3.56 -13.31 -14.25
C GLU A 144 -3.30 -13.38 -12.75
N VAL A 145 -3.50 -12.28 -12.01
CA VAL A 145 -3.42 -12.28 -10.53
C VAL A 145 -4.39 -13.29 -9.93
N PHE A 146 -5.65 -13.31 -10.39
CA PHE A 146 -6.64 -14.29 -9.94
C PHE A 146 -6.23 -15.71 -10.34
N ARG A 147 -5.93 -15.95 -11.63
CA ARG A 147 -5.58 -17.28 -12.14
C ARG A 147 -4.39 -17.91 -11.41
N THR A 148 -3.32 -17.15 -11.21
CA THR A 148 -2.10 -17.67 -10.56
C THR A 148 -2.33 -17.98 -9.07
N THR A 149 -3.19 -17.20 -8.40
CA THR A 149 -3.55 -17.39 -7.00
C THR A 149 -4.51 -18.56 -6.81
N GLU A 150 -5.48 -18.73 -7.73
CA GLU A 150 -6.40 -19.87 -7.77
C GLU A 150 -5.65 -21.19 -8.01
N ALA A 151 -4.72 -21.20 -8.97
CA ALA A 151 -3.85 -22.34 -9.26
C ALA A 151 -2.89 -22.67 -8.09
N GLY A 152 -2.71 -21.75 -7.16
CA GLY A 152 -1.79 -21.89 -6.03
C GLY A 152 -0.32 -21.70 -6.39
N ASN A 153 -0.03 -21.14 -7.56
CA ASN A 153 1.32 -20.70 -7.93
C ASN A 153 1.75 -19.53 -7.03
N THR A 154 0.81 -18.66 -6.65
CA THR A 154 1.00 -17.65 -5.60
C THR A 154 0.13 -17.96 -4.39
N ASP A 155 0.60 -17.55 -3.21
CA ASP A 155 -0.14 -17.72 -1.96
C ASP A 155 -1.32 -16.76 -1.87
N PHE A 156 -1.10 -15.52 -2.34
CA PHE A 156 -2.05 -14.42 -2.28
C PHE A 156 -2.01 -13.60 -3.57
N GLY A 157 -3.08 -12.84 -3.81
CA GLY A 157 -3.17 -11.82 -4.86
C GLY A 157 -3.59 -10.47 -4.27
N VAL A 158 -3.03 -9.38 -4.79
CA VAL A 158 -3.41 -8.01 -4.42
C VAL A 158 -4.06 -7.35 -5.62
N VAL A 159 -5.35 -6.99 -5.49
CA VAL A 159 -6.15 -6.46 -6.60
C VAL A 159 -6.80 -5.13 -6.23
N PRO A 160 -6.73 -4.10 -7.10
CA PRO A 160 -7.44 -2.85 -6.87
C PRO A 160 -8.94 -3.06 -7.09
N VAL A 161 -9.79 -2.47 -6.27
CA VAL A 161 -11.25 -2.61 -6.40
C VAL A 161 -11.98 -1.28 -6.50
N GLU A 162 -11.37 -0.21 -6.03
CA GLU A 162 -12.00 1.10 -5.95
C GLU A 162 -10.94 2.18 -5.90
N ASN A 163 -11.13 3.24 -6.69
CA ASN A 163 -10.36 4.47 -6.64
C ASN A 163 -11.32 5.61 -6.30
N SER A 164 -10.92 6.52 -5.40
CA SER A 164 -11.80 7.59 -4.93
C SER A 164 -12.17 8.62 -6.02
N THR A 165 -11.33 8.78 -7.04
CA THR A 165 -11.58 9.71 -8.16
C THR A 165 -12.35 9.04 -9.30
N GLU A 166 -12.10 7.75 -9.53
CA GLU A 166 -12.51 7.07 -10.79
C GLU A 166 -13.52 5.95 -10.57
N GLY A 167 -13.89 5.72 -9.32
CA GLY A 167 -14.85 4.71 -8.92
C GLY A 167 -14.28 3.30 -8.95
N ALA A 168 -15.16 2.32 -9.17
CA ALA A 168 -14.82 0.92 -9.04
C ALA A 168 -13.97 0.37 -10.20
N VAL A 169 -13.06 -0.54 -9.86
CA VAL A 169 -12.29 -1.32 -10.83
C VAL A 169 -13.12 -2.53 -11.27
N ASN A 170 -13.89 -2.33 -12.32
CA ASN A 170 -14.89 -3.28 -12.82
C ASN A 170 -14.34 -4.69 -13.04
N ARG A 171 -13.13 -4.81 -13.59
CA ARG A 171 -12.55 -6.12 -13.89
C ARG A 171 -12.33 -6.96 -12.62
N SER A 172 -11.88 -6.34 -11.53
CA SER A 172 -11.70 -7.02 -10.26
C SER A 172 -13.03 -7.50 -9.67
N LEU A 173 -14.07 -6.65 -9.72
CA LEU A 173 -15.41 -7.01 -9.24
C LEU A 173 -16.00 -8.17 -10.07
N ASP A 174 -15.89 -8.11 -11.40
CA ASP A 174 -16.36 -9.17 -12.30
C ASP A 174 -15.67 -10.52 -11.98
N LEU A 175 -14.37 -10.52 -11.72
CA LEU A 175 -13.62 -11.73 -11.36
C LEU A 175 -13.97 -12.24 -9.95
N MET A 176 -14.26 -11.34 -9.01
CA MET A 176 -14.73 -11.70 -7.66
C MET A 176 -16.05 -12.46 -7.67
N LEU A 177 -16.91 -12.23 -8.66
CA LEU A 177 -18.16 -12.98 -8.81
C LEU A 177 -17.90 -14.48 -9.01
N GLN A 178 -16.87 -14.84 -9.78
CA GLN A 178 -16.63 -16.22 -10.22
C GLN A 178 -15.56 -16.97 -9.41
N THR A 179 -14.58 -16.24 -8.86
CA THR A 179 -13.44 -16.84 -8.15
C THR A 179 -13.85 -17.64 -6.91
N PRO A 180 -13.19 -18.77 -6.59
CA PRO A 180 -13.34 -19.45 -5.31
C PRO A 180 -12.52 -18.80 -4.18
N LEU A 181 -11.66 -17.81 -4.49
CA LEU A 181 -10.84 -17.13 -3.50
C LEU A 181 -11.68 -16.33 -2.51
N ALA A 182 -11.18 -16.24 -1.28
CA ALA A 182 -11.73 -15.37 -0.25
C ALA A 182 -10.92 -14.08 -0.15
N ILE A 183 -11.55 -13.01 0.33
CA ILE A 183 -10.86 -11.79 0.77
C ILE A 183 -10.34 -12.01 2.19
N LEU A 184 -9.06 -11.71 2.39
CA LEU A 184 -8.33 -11.92 3.64
C LEU A 184 -7.94 -10.63 4.34
N GLY A 185 -8.04 -9.51 3.64
CA GLY A 185 -7.66 -8.21 4.12
C GLY A 185 -7.91 -7.14 3.07
N GLU A 186 -7.80 -5.90 3.50
CA GLU A 186 -7.81 -4.74 2.63
C GLU A 186 -6.64 -3.81 2.97
N THR A 187 -6.25 -2.99 2.01
CA THR A 187 -5.31 -1.89 2.21
C THR A 187 -5.70 -0.72 1.32
N ALA A 188 -5.38 0.50 1.75
CA ALA A 188 -5.61 1.71 0.97
C ALA A 188 -4.27 2.40 0.75
N VAL A 189 -4.00 2.81 -0.49
CA VAL A 189 -2.79 3.52 -0.87
C VAL A 189 -3.17 4.90 -1.38
N ASP A 190 -2.54 5.93 -0.81
CA ASP A 190 -2.60 7.30 -1.32
C ASP A 190 -1.93 7.34 -2.71
N VAL A 191 -2.70 7.74 -3.72
CA VAL A 191 -2.22 7.88 -5.09
C VAL A 191 -1.54 9.25 -5.22
N ARG A 192 -0.25 9.28 -4.88
CA ARG A 192 0.60 10.45 -5.07
C ARG A 192 1.37 10.31 -6.38
N HIS A 193 1.01 11.13 -7.35
CA HIS A 193 1.71 11.22 -8.62
C HIS A 193 2.90 12.15 -8.46
N ASN A 194 4.08 11.73 -8.91
CA ASN A 194 5.30 12.53 -8.85
C ASN A 194 5.87 12.68 -10.25
N LEU A 195 6.26 13.89 -10.62
CA LEU A 195 7.05 14.12 -11.82
C LEU A 195 8.50 13.73 -11.52
N MET A 196 9.08 12.91 -12.37
CA MET A 196 10.44 12.41 -12.20
C MET A 196 11.22 12.45 -13.50
N THR A 197 12.51 12.76 -13.39
CA THR A 197 13.46 12.82 -14.49
C THR A 197 14.80 12.24 -14.07
N ARG A 198 15.64 11.91 -15.04
CA ARG A 198 17.01 11.45 -14.76
C ARG A 198 17.90 12.55 -14.16
N SER A 199 17.67 13.80 -14.55
CA SER A 199 18.48 14.95 -14.11
C SER A 199 18.03 15.52 -12.75
N GLY A 200 16.81 15.21 -12.31
CA GLY A 200 16.19 15.88 -11.16
C GLY A 200 15.80 17.33 -11.44
N SER A 201 15.84 17.77 -12.70
CA SER A 201 15.35 19.06 -13.16
C SER A 201 14.22 18.91 -14.17
N ARG A 202 13.35 19.93 -14.26
CA ARG A 202 12.32 20.05 -15.30
C ARG A 202 12.87 20.57 -16.63
N GLU A 203 14.09 21.11 -16.61
CA GLU A 203 14.72 21.68 -17.80
C GLU A 203 15.01 20.60 -18.85
N GLY A 204 14.66 20.89 -20.10
CA GLY A 204 14.91 19.98 -21.22
C GLY A 204 13.89 18.86 -21.39
N ILE A 205 12.82 18.80 -20.57
CA ILE A 205 11.71 17.89 -20.82
C ILE A 205 10.97 18.33 -22.08
N VAL A 206 10.87 17.44 -23.07
CA VAL A 206 10.08 17.66 -24.30
C VAL A 206 8.76 16.90 -24.29
N ARG A 207 8.69 15.81 -23.50
CA ARG A 207 7.51 14.96 -23.37
C ARG A 207 7.37 14.34 -21.99
N VAL A 208 6.13 14.16 -21.54
CA VAL A 208 5.77 13.50 -20.29
C VAL A 208 5.03 12.20 -20.59
N CYS A 209 5.56 11.09 -20.09
CA CYS A 209 5.00 9.75 -20.29
C CYS A 209 4.34 9.25 -19.01
N ALA A 210 3.07 8.85 -19.10
CA ALA A 210 2.36 8.17 -18.01
C ALA A 210 1.12 7.42 -18.52
N HIS A 211 0.45 6.67 -17.63
CA HIS A 211 -0.84 6.09 -17.96
C HIS A 211 -1.86 7.21 -18.30
N PRO A 212 -2.78 7.04 -19.27
CA PRO A 212 -3.78 8.04 -19.64
C PRO A 212 -4.53 8.64 -18.44
N GLN A 213 -4.88 7.79 -17.48
CA GLN A 213 -5.56 8.19 -16.26
C GLN A 213 -4.71 9.10 -15.37
N ALA A 214 -3.41 8.81 -15.24
CA ALA A 214 -2.51 9.66 -14.45
C ALA A 214 -2.26 11.01 -15.15
N LEU A 215 -2.17 11.02 -16.48
CA LEU A 215 -2.09 12.26 -17.26
C LEU A 215 -3.34 13.14 -17.06
N ALA A 216 -4.53 12.53 -17.06
CA ALA A 216 -5.79 13.23 -16.81
C ALA A 216 -5.86 13.78 -15.38
N GLN A 217 -5.41 13.00 -14.38
CA GLN A 217 -5.40 13.39 -12.97
C GLN A 217 -4.34 14.45 -12.62
N CYS A 218 -3.40 14.73 -13.52
CA CYS A 218 -2.37 15.76 -13.33
C CYS A 218 -2.50 16.88 -14.36
N ALA A 219 -3.60 16.92 -15.13
CA ALA A 219 -3.76 17.81 -16.26
C ALA A 219 -3.64 19.28 -15.83
N GLY A 220 -4.30 19.66 -14.73
CA GLY A 220 -4.26 21.02 -14.22
C GLY A 220 -2.85 21.47 -13.84
N TRP A 221 -2.08 20.59 -13.18
CA TRP A 221 -0.68 20.88 -12.85
C TRP A 221 0.20 20.98 -14.10
N LEU A 222 0.03 20.06 -15.06
CA LEU A 222 0.79 20.02 -16.30
C LEU A 222 0.54 21.26 -17.16
N ASP A 223 -0.71 21.71 -17.27
CA ASP A 223 -1.08 22.93 -18.00
C ASP A 223 -0.39 24.19 -17.43
N ARG A 224 -0.24 24.26 -16.10
CA ARG A 224 0.37 25.41 -15.41
C ARG A 224 1.90 25.41 -15.42
N ASN A 225 2.53 24.24 -15.28
CA ASN A 225 3.97 24.14 -15.01
C ASN A 225 4.80 23.70 -16.21
N LEU A 226 4.19 22.99 -17.18
CA LEU A 226 4.86 22.49 -18.38
C LEU A 226 4.02 22.81 -19.64
N PRO A 227 3.70 24.10 -19.89
CA PRO A 227 2.94 24.48 -21.09
C PRO A 227 3.75 24.15 -22.35
N GLY A 228 3.13 23.42 -23.28
CA GLY A 228 3.75 23.04 -24.56
C GLY A 228 4.56 21.73 -24.56
N VAL A 229 4.68 21.07 -23.41
CA VAL A 229 5.29 19.73 -23.33
C VAL A 229 4.29 18.67 -23.78
N GLU A 230 4.73 17.76 -24.66
CA GLU A 230 3.86 16.69 -25.20
C GLU A 230 3.48 15.68 -24.10
N ARG A 231 2.21 15.25 -24.07
CA ARG A 231 1.73 14.22 -23.13
C ARG A 231 1.57 12.90 -23.87
N VAL A 232 2.42 11.93 -23.56
CA VAL A 232 2.47 10.65 -24.27
C VAL A 232 1.83 9.55 -23.39
N PRO A 233 0.65 9.03 -23.77
CA PRO A 233 0.04 7.94 -23.04
C PRO A 233 0.83 6.64 -23.22
N VAL A 234 1.07 5.93 -22.12
CA VAL A 234 1.74 4.61 -22.10
C VAL A 234 0.94 3.59 -21.30
N SER A 235 1.36 2.32 -21.35
CA SER A 235 0.63 1.20 -20.75
C SER A 235 0.53 1.25 -19.21
N SER A 236 1.46 1.91 -18.53
CA SER A 236 1.43 2.08 -17.08
C SER A 236 2.30 3.26 -16.62
N ASN A 237 2.08 3.75 -15.40
CA ASN A 237 2.95 4.78 -14.80
C ASN A 237 4.40 4.29 -14.62
N ALA A 238 4.57 3.01 -14.25
CA ALA A 238 5.88 2.39 -14.16
C ALA A 238 6.61 2.33 -15.51
N GLU A 239 5.88 2.10 -16.61
CA GLU A 239 6.45 2.21 -17.96
C GLU A 239 6.85 3.65 -18.28
N GLY A 240 6.06 4.64 -17.86
CA GLY A 240 6.42 6.05 -17.99
C GLY A 240 7.72 6.41 -17.27
N ALA A 241 7.91 5.91 -16.04
CA ALA A 241 9.17 6.04 -15.30
C ALA A 241 10.32 5.30 -16.02
N ARG A 242 10.11 4.06 -16.49
CA ARG A 242 11.13 3.32 -17.23
C ARG A 242 11.60 4.06 -18.49
N LEU A 243 10.70 4.72 -19.23
CA LEU A 243 11.08 5.53 -20.39
C LEU A 243 11.88 6.78 -19.99
N ALA A 244 11.52 7.42 -18.88
CA ALA A 244 12.24 8.57 -18.33
C ALA A 244 13.67 8.22 -17.87
N SER A 245 13.96 6.96 -17.51
CA SER A 245 15.31 6.54 -17.16
C SER A 245 16.20 6.32 -18.39
N LEU A 246 15.61 5.97 -19.52
CA LEU A 246 16.30 5.78 -20.79
C LEU A 246 16.61 7.09 -21.53
N ASP A 247 15.73 8.08 -21.44
CA ASP A 247 15.82 9.35 -22.17
C ASP A 247 15.69 10.54 -21.21
N ALA A 248 16.74 11.38 -21.13
CA ALA A 248 16.75 12.55 -20.27
C ALA A 248 15.76 13.65 -20.68
N THR A 249 15.25 13.61 -21.90
CA THR A 249 14.24 14.55 -22.40
C THR A 249 12.81 14.13 -22.03
N VAL A 250 12.64 12.96 -21.40
CA VAL A 250 11.36 12.40 -20.99
C VAL A 250 11.16 12.60 -19.50
N GLY A 251 10.02 13.19 -19.13
CA GLY A 251 9.50 13.16 -17.78
C GLY A 251 8.58 11.96 -17.57
N GLY A 252 8.70 11.26 -16.45
CA GLY A 252 7.77 10.21 -16.04
C GLY A 252 6.80 10.74 -14.98
N ILE A 253 5.55 10.29 -15.00
CA ILE A 253 4.65 10.42 -13.84
C ILE A 253 4.42 9.05 -13.23
N ALA A 254 4.88 8.87 -12.00
CA ALA A 254 4.70 7.62 -11.27
C ALA A 254 4.75 7.81 -9.75
N ALA A 255 4.56 6.70 -9.04
CA ALA A 255 4.72 6.65 -7.61
C ALA A 255 6.19 6.82 -7.19
N GLU A 256 6.44 7.21 -5.95
CA GLU A 256 7.78 7.40 -5.39
C GLU A 256 8.66 6.14 -5.50
N THR A 257 8.06 4.95 -5.34
CA THR A 257 8.76 3.68 -5.47
C THR A 257 9.35 3.45 -6.86
N ALA A 258 8.70 3.94 -7.91
CA ALA A 258 9.22 3.85 -9.26
C ALA A 258 10.48 4.72 -9.45
N ALA A 259 10.57 5.86 -8.77
CA ALA A 259 11.76 6.70 -8.84
C ALA A 259 12.99 5.99 -8.28
N ALA A 260 12.86 5.38 -7.10
CA ALA A 260 13.93 4.57 -6.50
C ALA A 260 14.29 3.36 -7.36
N LEU A 261 13.30 2.66 -7.92
CA LEU A 261 13.50 1.46 -8.74
C LEU A 261 14.24 1.76 -10.06
N TYR A 262 13.90 2.86 -10.74
CA TYR A 262 14.45 3.20 -12.05
C TYR A 262 15.60 4.23 -11.98
N GLY A 263 16.07 4.58 -10.78
CA GLY A 263 17.18 5.52 -10.58
C GLY A 263 16.88 6.94 -11.02
N LEU A 264 15.63 7.39 -10.82
CA LEU A 264 15.17 8.73 -11.18
C LEU A 264 15.13 9.65 -9.96
N ALA A 265 15.27 10.94 -10.21
CA ALA A 265 15.06 11.97 -9.22
C ALA A 265 13.66 12.57 -9.38
N ILE A 266 12.96 12.73 -8.26
CA ILE A 266 11.66 13.41 -8.22
C ILE A 266 11.91 14.91 -8.33
N THR A 267 11.40 15.52 -9.40
CA THR A 267 11.45 16.98 -9.57
C THR A 267 10.35 17.64 -8.74
N ASP A 268 9.15 17.05 -8.76
CA ASP A 268 7.95 17.56 -8.13
C ASP A 268 7.15 16.44 -7.53
N ALA A 269 6.95 16.51 -6.23
CA ALA A 269 6.14 15.54 -5.51
C ALA A 269 4.68 15.97 -5.44
N GLY A 270 3.76 15.03 -5.62
CA GLY A 270 2.33 15.25 -5.42
C GLY A 270 1.69 16.22 -6.42
N ILE A 271 1.82 15.94 -7.72
CA ILE A 271 1.32 16.78 -8.81
C ILE A 271 -0.14 16.51 -9.20
N GLN A 272 -0.79 15.55 -8.57
CA GLN A 272 -2.19 15.22 -8.84
C GLN A 272 -3.13 16.38 -8.46
N ASP A 273 -4.20 16.55 -9.22
CA ASP A 273 -5.18 17.62 -9.04
C ASP A 273 -6.01 17.42 -7.75
N ASP A 274 -6.28 16.17 -7.35
CA ASP A 274 -6.94 15.82 -6.09
C ASP A 274 -5.94 15.20 -5.07
N PRO A 275 -5.58 15.91 -3.98
CA PRO A 275 -4.64 15.41 -2.98
C PRO A 275 -5.21 14.25 -2.14
N SER A 276 -6.52 14.01 -2.17
CA SER A 276 -7.20 12.94 -1.42
C SER A 276 -7.36 11.64 -2.21
N ASN A 277 -6.80 11.56 -3.43
CA ASN A 277 -6.90 10.39 -4.29
C ASN A 277 -6.32 9.14 -3.61
N ARG A 278 -7.17 8.12 -3.46
CA ARG A 278 -6.85 6.85 -2.80
C ARG A 278 -7.35 5.69 -3.62
N THR A 279 -6.55 4.63 -3.66
CA THR A 279 -6.97 3.34 -4.23
C THR A 279 -7.05 2.31 -3.13
N ARG A 280 -8.21 1.64 -3.04
CA ARG A 280 -8.45 0.50 -2.17
C ARG A 280 -8.11 -0.78 -2.90
N PHE A 281 -7.32 -1.61 -2.23
CA PHE A 281 -6.90 -2.92 -2.69
C PHE A 281 -7.41 -3.99 -1.74
N LEU A 282 -7.77 -5.14 -2.31
CA LEU A 282 -8.15 -6.33 -1.57
C LEU A 282 -7.07 -7.40 -1.71
N ILE A 283 -6.84 -8.11 -0.61
CA ILE A 283 -5.94 -9.24 -0.55
C ILE A 283 -6.80 -10.49 -0.69
N VAL A 284 -6.58 -11.25 -1.75
CA VAL A 284 -7.32 -12.48 -2.07
C VAL A 284 -6.44 -13.71 -1.92
N GLY A 285 -7.05 -14.85 -1.60
CA GLY A 285 -6.34 -16.08 -1.31
C GLY A 285 -7.27 -17.22 -0.90
N ARG A 286 -6.69 -18.37 -0.57
CA ARG A 286 -7.45 -19.61 -0.31
C ARG A 286 -7.81 -19.85 1.16
N TYR A 287 -7.26 -19.02 2.06
CA TYR A 287 -7.50 -19.13 3.49
C TYR A 287 -8.73 -18.30 3.91
N ARG A 288 -9.50 -18.81 4.88
CA ARG A 288 -10.62 -18.09 5.50
C ARG A 288 -10.17 -17.59 6.87
N CYS A 289 -10.25 -16.27 7.07
CA CYS A 289 -9.89 -15.68 8.35
C CYS A 289 -10.89 -16.08 9.43
N GLY A 290 -10.40 -16.15 10.67
CA GLY A 290 -11.27 -16.12 11.85
C GLY A 290 -11.47 -14.67 12.32
N ALA A 291 -12.39 -14.47 13.27
CA ALA A 291 -12.66 -13.16 13.83
C ALA A 291 -11.42 -12.53 14.48
N SER A 292 -11.11 -11.29 14.10
CA SER A 292 -10.09 -10.45 14.72
C SER A 292 -10.66 -9.51 15.79
N GLY A 293 -11.99 -9.29 15.77
CA GLY A 293 -12.73 -8.39 16.67
C GLY A 293 -12.97 -7.00 16.08
N ALA A 294 -12.32 -6.65 14.96
CA ALA A 294 -12.54 -5.44 14.20
C ALA A 294 -12.58 -5.78 12.70
N ASP A 295 -13.57 -6.59 12.33
CA ASP A 295 -13.67 -7.21 11.02
C ASP A 295 -14.64 -6.48 10.08
N GLN A 296 -14.52 -6.83 8.81
CA GLN A 296 -15.43 -6.44 7.74
C GLN A 296 -15.80 -7.69 6.95
N THR A 297 -17.04 -7.78 6.48
CA THR A 297 -17.53 -8.88 5.66
C THR A 297 -18.03 -8.35 4.32
N SER A 298 -17.48 -8.84 3.22
CA SER A 298 -17.86 -8.43 1.86
C SER A 298 -18.76 -9.47 1.20
N LEU A 299 -19.81 -9.01 0.52
CA LEU A 299 -20.84 -9.83 -0.10
C LEU A 299 -21.08 -9.40 -1.55
N ILE A 300 -21.50 -10.36 -2.36
CA ILE A 300 -22.16 -10.11 -3.65
C ILE A 300 -23.57 -10.70 -3.57
N LEU A 301 -24.56 -9.88 -3.87
CA LEU A 301 -25.96 -10.25 -3.85
C LEU A 301 -26.62 -9.93 -5.19
N SER A 302 -27.68 -10.65 -5.55
CA SER A 302 -28.62 -10.19 -6.58
C SER A 302 -30.05 -10.33 -6.06
N VAL A 303 -30.95 -9.50 -6.59
CA VAL A 303 -32.37 -9.52 -6.22
C VAL A 303 -33.22 -9.74 -7.47
N PRO A 304 -34.39 -10.40 -7.33
CA PRO A 304 -35.36 -10.44 -8.40
C PRO A 304 -35.83 -9.03 -8.75
N ASP A 305 -36.06 -8.77 -10.04
CA ASP A 305 -36.55 -7.48 -10.53
C ASP A 305 -38.03 -7.28 -10.16
N ARG A 306 -38.26 -6.78 -8.93
CA ARG A 306 -39.59 -6.44 -8.41
C ARG A 306 -39.52 -5.29 -7.42
N ALA A 307 -40.62 -4.54 -7.30
CA ALA A 307 -40.73 -3.46 -6.33
C ALA A 307 -40.45 -3.95 -4.90
N GLY A 308 -39.65 -3.18 -4.15
CA GLY A 308 -39.28 -3.49 -2.77
C GLY A 308 -38.19 -4.56 -2.58
N ALA A 309 -37.66 -5.16 -3.64
CA ALA A 309 -36.67 -6.24 -3.53
C ALA A 309 -35.37 -5.79 -2.86
N VAL A 310 -34.84 -4.62 -3.20
CA VAL A 310 -33.64 -4.06 -2.56
C VAL A 310 -33.90 -3.72 -1.09
N HIS A 311 -35.08 -3.18 -0.76
CA HIS A 311 -35.46 -2.89 0.62
C HIS A 311 -35.50 -4.17 1.47
N ALA A 312 -36.16 -5.22 0.97
CA ALA A 312 -36.21 -6.52 1.65
C ALA A 312 -34.83 -7.16 1.82
N LEU A 313 -33.87 -6.84 0.94
CA LEU A 313 -32.49 -7.31 1.05
C LEU A 313 -31.71 -6.59 2.15
N ILE A 314 -31.87 -5.27 2.31
CA ILE A 314 -31.05 -4.47 3.25
C ILE A 314 -31.68 -4.30 4.62
N GLU A 315 -33.00 -4.41 4.74
CA GLU A 315 -33.73 -4.25 6.00
C GLU A 315 -33.27 -5.20 7.12
N PRO A 316 -32.89 -6.47 6.85
CA PRO A 316 -32.33 -7.35 7.89
C PRO A 316 -31.07 -6.78 8.54
N LEU A 317 -30.23 -6.04 7.81
CA LEU A 317 -29.04 -5.41 8.38
C LEU A 317 -29.41 -4.43 9.49
N ALA A 318 -30.41 -3.58 9.26
CA ALA A 318 -30.89 -2.62 10.24
C ALA A 318 -31.53 -3.33 11.44
N ARG A 319 -32.33 -4.37 11.20
CA ARG A 319 -32.99 -5.17 12.25
C ARG A 319 -31.99 -5.80 13.21
N HIS A 320 -30.88 -6.32 12.69
CA HIS A 320 -29.83 -6.97 13.49
C HIS A 320 -28.72 -6.01 13.95
N GLY A 321 -28.85 -4.70 13.69
CA GLY A 321 -27.88 -3.69 14.10
C GLY A 321 -26.53 -3.78 13.37
N VAL A 322 -26.51 -4.31 12.15
CA VAL A 322 -25.31 -4.47 11.32
C VAL A 322 -25.14 -3.25 10.41
N SER A 323 -24.01 -2.55 10.58
CA SER A 323 -23.69 -1.38 9.77
C SER A 323 -23.13 -1.75 8.40
N MET A 324 -23.56 -1.03 7.38
CA MET A 324 -23.07 -1.15 6.01
C MET A 324 -22.12 0.01 5.68
N LYS A 325 -20.97 -0.29 5.08
CA LYS A 325 -19.92 0.69 4.71
C LYS A 325 -19.89 1.00 3.22
N ARG A 326 -20.27 0.03 2.39
CA ARG A 326 -20.30 0.16 0.93
C ARG A 326 -21.52 -0.55 0.38
N PHE A 327 -22.15 0.08 -0.62
CA PHE A 327 -23.24 -0.49 -1.39
C PHE A 327 -23.12 -0.01 -2.84
N GLU A 328 -22.78 -0.90 -3.75
CA GLU A 328 -22.57 -0.57 -5.16
C GLU A 328 -23.35 -1.53 -6.06
N SER A 329 -24.10 -0.99 -7.01
CA SER A 329 -24.88 -1.76 -7.98
C SER A 329 -24.16 -1.86 -9.32
N ARG A 330 -24.19 -3.05 -9.92
CA ARG A 330 -23.61 -3.33 -11.24
C ARG A 330 -24.60 -4.16 -12.07
N PRO A 331 -24.84 -3.82 -13.35
CA PRO A 331 -25.67 -4.65 -14.22
C PRO A 331 -24.99 -5.99 -14.51
N ALA A 332 -25.74 -7.08 -14.48
CA ALA A 332 -25.25 -8.40 -14.87
C ALA A 332 -24.90 -8.40 -16.37
N ARG A 333 -23.72 -8.92 -16.72
CA ARG A 333 -23.27 -9.01 -18.13
C ARG A 333 -23.85 -10.21 -18.88
N GLN A 334 -24.47 -11.18 -18.20
CA GLN A 334 -24.99 -12.42 -18.77
C GLN A 334 -26.46 -12.64 -18.39
N GLY A 335 -27.39 -12.19 -19.24
CA GLY A 335 -28.81 -12.59 -19.21
C GLY A 335 -29.68 -11.91 -18.15
N SER A 336 -30.87 -11.46 -18.59
CA SER A 336 -31.88 -10.66 -17.86
C SER A 336 -31.35 -9.37 -17.21
N TRP A 337 -32.22 -8.37 -17.02
CA TRP A 337 -31.87 -7.07 -16.41
C TRP A 337 -31.61 -7.18 -14.89
N GLU A 338 -30.83 -8.17 -14.48
CA GLU A 338 -30.49 -8.42 -13.08
C GLU A 338 -29.29 -7.58 -12.65
N TYR A 339 -29.30 -7.14 -11.40
CA TYR A 339 -28.23 -6.33 -10.81
C TYR A 339 -27.50 -7.13 -9.73
N TYR A 340 -26.18 -7.06 -9.76
CA TYR A 340 -25.33 -7.48 -8.65
C TYR A 340 -25.06 -6.29 -7.73
N PHE A 341 -25.21 -6.51 -6.44
CA PHE A 341 -24.90 -5.56 -5.38
C PHE A 341 -23.66 -6.03 -4.63
N TYR A 342 -22.64 -5.18 -4.61
CA TYR A 342 -21.42 -5.38 -3.84
C TYR A 342 -21.55 -4.62 -2.53
N ILE A 343 -21.49 -5.34 -1.42
CA ILE A 343 -21.79 -4.80 -0.10
C ILE A 343 -20.62 -5.11 0.85
N ASP A 344 -20.22 -4.11 1.62
CA ASP A 344 -19.31 -4.30 2.76
C ASP A 344 -20.05 -4.03 4.07
N LEU A 345 -20.05 -5.02 4.97
CA LEU A 345 -20.64 -4.96 6.30
C LEU A 345 -19.55 -4.84 7.36
N LEU A 346 -19.83 -4.11 8.44
CA LEU A 346 -18.98 -4.12 9.63
C LEU A 346 -19.30 -5.35 10.49
N GLY A 347 -18.26 -6.08 10.88
CA GLY A 347 -18.35 -7.33 11.65
C GLY A 347 -17.92 -8.56 10.85
N HIS A 348 -17.71 -9.66 11.57
CA HIS A 348 -17.34 -10.97 11.03
C HIS A 348 -18.60 -11.79 10.74
N GLN A 349 -18.58 -12.68 9.74
CA GLN A 349 -19.73 -13.56 9.42
C GLN A 349 -20.15 -14.48 10.57
N ASP A 350 -19.23 -14.74 11.51
CA ASP A 350 -19.47 -15.58 12.69
C ASP A 350 -19.98 -14.78 13.90
N ASP A 351 -20.02 -13.45 13.80
CA ASP A 351 -20.61 -12.62 14.86
C ASP A 351 -22.12 -12.85 14.87
N PRO A 352 -22.76 -13.13 16.03
CA PRO A 352 -24.19 -13.43 16.09
C PRO A 352 -25.11 -12.46 15.33
N PRO A 353 -24.98 -11.12 15.44
CA PRO A 353 -25.84 -10.20 14.67
C PRO A 353 -25.60 -10.28 13.15
N VAL A 354 -24.35 -10.47 12.72
CA VAL A 354 -24.00 -10.56 11.30
C VAL A 354 -24.47 -11.90 10.74
N ALA A 355 -24.24 -13.01 11.44
CA ALA A 355 -24.69 -14.34 11.04
C ALA A 355 -26.22 -14.39 10.84
N ALA A 356 -26.98 -13.80 11.79
CA ALA A 356 -28.42 -13.70 11.69
C ALA A 356 -28.87 -12.85 10.49
N ALA A 357 -28.24 -11.69 10.27
CA ALA A 357 -28.53 -10.86 9.10
C ALA A 357 -28.21 -11.57 7.78
N LEU A 358 -27.07 -12.27 7.69
CA LEU A 358 -26.68 -13.01 6.49
C LEU A 358 -27.64 -14.16 6.19
N ALA A 359 -28.17 -14.84 7.21
CA ALA A 359 -29.19 -15.86 7.04
C ALA A 359 -30.48 -15.27 6.45
N ASP A 360 -31.00 -14.19 7.02
CA ASP A 360 -32.20 -13.51 6.53
C ASP A 360 -32.03 -13.00 5.09
N ILE A 361 -30.86 -12.42 4.77
CA ILE A 361 -30.55 -11.92 3.42
C ILE A 361 -30.55 -13.06 2.40
N ARG A 362 -30.01 -14.22 2.78
CA ARG A 362 -29.88 -15.37 1.90
C ARG A 362 -31.24 -15.88 1.41
N ASP A 363 -32.27 -15.81 2.25
CA ASP A 363 -33.63 -16.24 1.90
C ASP A 363 -34.32 -15.34 0.87
N HIS A 364 -33.87 -14.09 0.74
CA HIS A 364 -34.45 -13.08 -0.16
C HIS A 364 -33.63 -12.84 -1.43
N ALA A 365 -32.39 -13.30 -1.47
CA ALA A 365 -31.47 -13.05 -2.57
C ALA A 365 -31.61 -14.10 -3.69
N ALA A 366 -31.62 -13.64 -4.94
CA ALA A 366 -31.55 -14.54 -6.10
C ALA A 366 -30.13 -15.12 -6.29
N PHE A 367 -29.11 -14.37 -5.88
CA PHE A 367 -27.73 -14.80 -5.78
C PHE A 367 -27.16 -14.33 -4.46
N PHE A 368 -26.40 -15.19 -3.78
CA PHE A 368 -25.77 -14.87 -2.51
C PHE A 368 -24.37 -15.47 -2.47
N LYS A 369 -23.36 -14.61 -2.32
CA LYS A 369 -21.97 -15.02 -2.16
C LYS A 369 -21.28 -14.15 -1.12
N VAL A 370 -20.75 -14.79 -0.08
CA VAL A 370 -19.81 -14.15 0.85
C VAL A 370 -18.42 -14.23 0.21
N LEU A 371 -17.79 -13.08 -0.02
CA LEU A 371 -16.43 -12.99 -0.53
C LEU A 371 -15.38 -13.19 0.56
N GLY A 372 -15.72 -12.90 1.82
CA GLY A 372 -14.85 -13.15 2.96
C GLY A 372 -15.18 -12.23 4.12
N SER A 373 -14.82 -12.69 5.32
CA SER A 373 -14.76 -11.87 6.53
C SER A 373 -13.31 -11.72 6.92
N TYR A 374 -12.85 -10.49 7.12
CA TYR A 374 -11.43 -10.19 7.27
C TYR A 374 -11.18 -8.96 8.14
N PRO A 375 -9.98 -8.81 8.71
CA PRO A 375 -9.65 -7.65 9.52
C PRO A 375 -9.74 -6.36 8.70
N ARG A 376 -10.44 -5.36 9.23
CA ARG A 376 -10.55 -4.05 8.60
C ARG A 376 -9.18 -3.37 8.60
N ALA A 377 -8.85 -2.65 7.52
CA ALA A 377 -7.64 -1.83 7.52
C ALA A 377 -7.72 -0.78 8.63
N LEU A 378 -6.64 -0.67 9.41
CA LEU A 378 -6.43 0.44 10.33
C LEU A 378 -6.18 1.68 9.48
N ASP A 379 -6.93 2.76 9.73
CA ASP A 379 -6.88 3.97 8.92
C ASP A 379 -5.49 4.61 9.03
N GLN A 380 -4.72 4.56 7.94
CA GLN A 380 -3.33 5.06 7.88
C GLN A 380 -3.27 6.58 7.66
N SER A 381 -4.41 7.25 7.54
CA SER A 381 -4.50 8.70 7.27
C SER A 381 -3.93 9.60 8.37
N ALA A 382 -3.69 9.09 9.58
CA ALA A 382 -3.05 9.83 10.67
C ALA A 382 -1.51 9.92 10.57
N GLN A 383 -0.89 9.46 9.47
CA GLN A 383 0.56 9.24 9.36
C GLN A 383 1.43 10.44 8.94
N VAL A 384 0.88 11.64 8.71
CA VAL A 384 1.72 12.81 8.38
C VAL A 384 1.43 13.96 9.35
N PRO A 385 2.26 14.20 10.39
CA PRO A 385 2.22 15.47 11.09
C PRO A 385 2.53 16.59 10.07
N PRO A 386 1.82 17.73 10.11
CA PRO A 386 2.14 18.85 9.24
C PRO A 386 3.60 19.24 9.46
N ARG A 387 4.40 19.30 8.39
CA ARG A 387 5.77 19.83 8.45
C ARG A 387 5.66 21.25 9.03
N THR A 388 6.10 21.42 10.27
CA THR A 388 6.25 22.75 10.86
C THR A 388 7.25 23.52 10.00
N ARG A 389 6.79 24.60 9.37
CA ARG A 389 7.71 25.55 8.72
C ARG A 389 8.71 26.03 9.76
N PRO A 390 10.01 26.16 9.43
CA PRO A 390 10.93 26.83 10.32
C PRO A 390 10.42 28.26 10.52
N VAL A 391 10.21 28.63 11.79
CA VAL A 391 10.00 30.02 12.19
C VAL A 391 11.27 30.74 11.83
N SER A 392 11.22 31.55 10.77
CA SER A 392 12.23 32.57 10.50
C SER A 392 12.21 33.55 11.67
N GLY A 393 13.23 33.44 12.53
CA GLY A 393 13.47 34.38 13.62
C GLY A 393 13.93 35.74 13.07
N GLU A 394 13.37 36.79 13.67
CA GLU A 394 13.82 38.18 13.57
C GLU A 394 15.18 38.39 14.21
#